data_AF-A0A7C5QY06-F1
#
_entry.id   AF-A0A7C5QY06-F1
#
_cell.length_a   1.000
_cell.length_b   1.000
_cell.length_c   1.000
_cell.angle_alpha   90.00
_cell.angle_beta   90.00
_cell.angle_gamma   90.00
#
_symmetry.space_group_name_H-M   'P 1'
#
loop_
_entity.id
_entity.type
_entity.pdbx_description
1 polymer ?
#
loop_
_entity_poly.entity_id
_entity_poly.type
_entity_poly.pdbx_seq_one_letter_code
_entity_poly.pdbx_strand_id
1 'polypeptide(L)'
;LSIDTYRPEVAQQALDNGADLVNDITGLRNPKMLKILKRYKAGIVIMHMKGMPYNMQINPQYSSLMDEIILFLSKAKANAFLI
;
A
#
# COMPACT_ATOMS: atom_id res chain seq x y z
N LEU A 1 15.70 1.23 -6.34
CA LEU A 1 15.39 2.14 -5.21
C LEU A 1 13.94 1.93 -4.77
N SER A 2 13.65 1.98 -3.47
CA SER A 2 12.28 1.93 -2.94
C SER A 2 11.86 3.27 -2.38
N ILE A 3 10.62 3.69 -2.65
CA ILE A 3 9.99 4.85 -2.00
C ILE A 3 8.96 4.38 -0.97
N ASP A 4 9.08 4.84 0.27
CA ASP A 4 8.09 4.59 1.33
C ASP A 4 7.08 5.74 1.35
N THR A 5 5.89 5.49 0.79
CA THR A 5 4.86 6.51 0.70
C THR A 5 3.48 5.91 0.47
N TYR A 6 2.48 6.51 1.12
CA TYR A 6 1.06 6.32 0.83
C TYR A 6 0.47 7.48 0.01
N ARG A 7 1.29 8.47 -0.36
CA ARG A 7 0.88 9.64 -1.14
C ARG A 7 1.12 9.38 -2.63
N PRO A 8 0.06 9.31 -3.45
CA PRO A 8 0.18 9.04 -4.88
C PRO A 8 1.15 9.98 -5.61
N GLU A 9 1.14 11.26 -5.27
CA GLU A 9 1.97 12.29 -5.93
C GLU A 9 3.47 12.05 -5.67
N VAL A 10 3.82 11.61 -4.46
CA VAL A 10 5.20 11.28 -4.10
C VAL A 10 5.65 10.01 -4.80
N ALA A 11 4.79 8.99 -4.84
CA ALA A 11 5.08 7.75 -5.59
C ALA A 11 5.29 8.05 -7.07
N GLN A 12 4.43 8.86 -7.68
CA GLN A 12 4.54 9.30 -9.06
C GLN A 12 5.90 9.95 -9.34
N GLN A 13 6.28 10.95 -8.55
CA GLN A 13 7.55 11.64 -8.73
C GLN A 13 8.75 10.72 -8.52
N ALA A 14 8.70 9.84 -7.52
CA ALA A 14 9.78 8.89 -7.29
C ALA A 14 9.95 7.90 -8.45
N LEU A 15 8.84 7.37 -8.97
CA LEU A 15 8.83 6.47 -10.12
C LEU A 15 9.34 7.17 -11.40
N ASP A 16 8.94 8.42 -11.63
CA ASP A 16 9.44 9.24 -12.75
C ASP A 16 10.96 9.49 -12.67
N ASN A 17 11.55 9.40 -11.49
CA ASN A 17 12.98 9.57 -11.24
C ASN A 17 13.73 8.24 -11.01
N GLY A 18 13.12 7.10 -11.39
CA GLY A 18 13.80 5.80 -11.39
C GLY A 18 13.69 5.00 -10.09
N ALA A 19 12.70 5.28 -9.24
CA ALA A 19 12.33 4.31 -8.21
C ALA A 19 11.73 3.04 -8.87
N ASP A 20 12.09 1.88 -8.32
CA ASP A 20 11.70 0.56 -8.86
C ASP A 20 10.65 -0.14 -7.98
N LEU A 21 10.36 0.42 -6.80
CA LEU A 21 9.53 -0.18 -5.77
C LEU A 21 8.76 0.91 -5.01
N VAL A 22 7.47 0.69 -4.80
CA VAL A 22 6.65 1.51 -3.89
C VAL A 22 6.26 0.68 -2.67
N ASN A 23 6.59 1.17 -1.48
CA ASN A 23 6.15 0.62 -0.21
C ASN A 23 4.99 1.47 0.34
N ASP A 24 3.77 0.92 0.31
CA ASP A 24 2.55 1.60 0.75
C ASP A 24 2.00 0.92 2.01
N ILE A 25 2.23 1.56 3.16
CA ILE A 25 1.78 1.10 4.47
C ILE A 25 0.25 0.99 4.60
N THR A 26 -0.50 1.64 3.69
CA THR A 26 -1.96 1.61 3.69
C THR A 26 -2.54 0.44 2.92
N GLY A 27 -1.70 -0.34 2.23
CA GLY A 27 -2.11 -1.48 1.41
C GLY A 27 -2.95 -1.07 0.20
N LEU A 28 -2.55 0.02 -0.47
CA LEU A 28 -3.17 0.52 -1.70
C LEU A 28 -4.64 0.94 -1.56
N ARG A 29 -5.04 1.42 -0.37
CA ARG A 29 -6.41 1.93 -0.14
C ARG A 29 -6.74 3.14 -1.01
N ASN A 30 -5.74 3.86 -1.51
CA ASN A 30 -5.93 5.00 -2.40
C ASN A 30 -6.01 4.55 -3.87
N PRO A 31 -7.17 4.68 -4.55
CA PRO A 31 -7.31 4.25 -5.94
C PRO A 31 -6.38 4.98 -6.92
N LYS A 32 -5.92 6.19 -6.58
CA LYS A 32 -4.96 6.94 -7.39
C LYS A 32 -3.57 6.29 -7.37
N MET A 33 -3.18 5.68 -6.25
CA MET A 33 -1.93 4.90 -6.17
C MET A 33 -1.95 3.75 -7.17
N LEU A 34 -3.04 2.99 -7.20
CA LEU A 34 -3.24 1.90 -8.16
C LEU A 34 -3.13 2.38 -9.62
N LYS A 35 -3.78 3.50 -9.96
CA LYS A 35 -3.73 4.07 -11.31
C LYS A 35 -2.34 4.51 -11.74
N ILE A 36 -1.52 4.97 -10.79
CA ILE A 36 -0.13 5.35 -11.05
C ILE A 36 0.67 4.09 -11.32
N LEU A 37 0.62 3.11 -10.41
CA LEU A 37 1.39 1.87 -10.49
C LEU A 37 1.13 1.10 -11.78
N LYS A 38 -0.09 1.14 -12.36
CA LYS A 38 -0.42 0.62 -13.71
C LYS A 38 0.56 1.00 -14.80
N ARG A 39 1.12 2.21 -14.71
CA ARG A 39 1.93 2.81 -15.77
C ARG A 39 3.42 2.45 -15.65
N TYR A 40 3.83 1.86 -14.53
CA TYR A 40 5.22 1.57 -14.22
C TYR A 40 5.41 0.07 -14.05
N LYS A 41 6.57 -0.43 -14.46
CA LYS A 41 7.02 -1.79 -14.14
C LYS A 41 7.73 -1.80 -12.78
N ALA A 42 7.06 -1.25 -11.76
CA ALA A 42 7.59 -1.17 -10.39
C ALA A 42 7.04 -2.31 -9.53
N GLY A 43 7.87 -2.83 -8.63
CA GLY A 43 7.39 -3.70 -7.57
C GLY A 43 6.51 -2.93 -6.57
N ILE A 44 5.72 -3.67 -5.80
CA ILE A 44 4.83 -3.09 -4.80
C ILE A 44 4.95 -3.88 -3.50
N VAL A 45 5.16 -3.18 -2.38
CA VAL A 45 5.01 -3.72 -1.03
C VAL A 45 3.70 -3.19 -0.46
N ILE A 46 2.82 -4.10 -0.05
CA ILE A 46 1.57 -3.79 0.65
C ILE A 46 1.69 -4.21 2.11
N MET A 47 1.27 -3.34 3.01
CA MET A 47 1.24 -3.63 4.45
C MET A 47 -0.17 -3.52 5.00
N HIS A 48 -0.41 -4.22 6.11
CA HIS A 48 -1.63 -4.08 6.89
C HIS A 48 -1.43 -3.06 8.02
N MET A 49 -2.41 -2.18 8.21
CA MET A 49 -2.50 -1.27 9.35
C MET A 49 -3.95 -1.12 9.80
N LYS A 50 -4.19 -0.86 11.09
CA LYS A 50 -5.51 -0.54 11.64
C LYS A 50 -5.62 0.96 11.90
N GLY A 51 -6.70 1.60 11.48
CA GLY A 51 -6.82 3.06 11.52
C GLY A 51 -6.07 3.77 10.38
N MET A 52 -5.43 4.88 10.72
CA MET A 52 -4.68 5.79 9.84
C MET A 52 -3.21 5.87 10.28
N PRO A 53 -2.26 6.27 9.41
CA PRO A 53 -0.84 6.26 9.75
C PRO A 53 -0.49 7.01 11.04
N TYR A 54 -1.18 8.11 11.34
CA TYR A 54 -0.93 8.92 12.53
C TYR A 54 -1.50 8.34 13.84
N ASN A 55 -2.41 7.36 13.77
CA ASN A 55 -3.04 6.76 14.95
C ASN A 55 -2.98 5.23 14.99
N MET A 56 -2.35 4.57 14.02
CA MET A 56 -2.33 3.11 13.89
C MET A 56 -1.67 2.35 15.06
N GLN A 57 -0.88 3.07 15.85
CA GLN A 57 -0.22 2.53 17.05
C GLN A 57 -1.03 2.78 18.34
N ILE A 58 -2.11 3.56 18.28
CA ILE A 58 -2.90 3.92 19.46
C ILE A 58 -3.90 2.80 19.73
N ASN A 59 -3.54 1.91 20.66
CA ASN A 59 -4.38 0.82 21.16
C ASN A 59 -5.11 0.02 20.05
N PRO A 60 -4.38 -0.59 19.08
CA PRO A 60 -5.02 -1.36 18.02
C PRO A 60 -5.63 -2.64 18.61
N GLN A 61 -6.95 -2.75 18.52
CA GLN A 61 -7.70 -3.92 19.00
C GLN A 61 -8.07 -4.81 17.83
N TYR A 62 -7.95 -6.13 17.95
CA TYR A 62 -8.33 -7.09 16.93
C TYR A 62 -9.29 -8.13 17.52
N SER A 63 -10.29 -8.53 16.74
CA SER A 63 -11.16 -9.65 17.12
C SER A 63 -10.50 -10.98 16.77
N SER A 64 -9.82 -11.03 15.61
CA SER A 64 -8.91 -12.12 15.23
C SER A 64 -7.76 -11.54 14.42
N LEU A 65 -6.59 -11.42 15.04
CA LEU A 65 -5.42 -10.75 14.45
C LEU A 65 -5.04 -11.36 13.09
N MET A 66 -4.90 -12.68 13.05
CA MET A 66 -4.44 -13.38 11.85
C MET A 66 -5.48 -13.32 10.73
N ASP A 67 -6.74 -13.57 11.04
CA ASP A 67 -7.81 -13.56 10.03
C ASP A 67 -7.98 -12.17 9.42
N GLU A 68 -7.92 -11.12 10.24
CA GLU A 68 -8.03 -9.74 9.77
C GLU A 68 -6.86 -9.37 8.83
N ILE A 69 -5.62 -9.72 9.21
CA ILE A 69 -4.42 -9.47 8.38
C ILE A 69 -4.50 -10.24 7.06
N ILE A 70 -4.79 -11.54 7.12
CA ILE A 70 -4.85 -12.42 5.94
C ILE A 70 -5.96 -11.94 4.99
N LEU A 71 -7.14 -11.63 5.51
CA LEU A 71 -8.27 -11.12 4.72
C LEU A 71 -7.92 -9.79 4.05
N PHE A 72 -7.30 -8.87 4.78
CA PHE A 72 -6.90 -7.57 4.24
C PHE A 72 -5.87 -7.72 3.12
N LEU A 73 -4.77 -8.45 3.36
CA LEU A 73 -3.71 -8.64 2.38
C LEU A 73 -4.20 -9.41 1.15
N SER A 74 -5.09 -10.38 1.33
CA SER A 74 -5.69 -11.12 0.21
C SER A 74 -6.53 -10.21 -0.70
N LYS A 75 -7.33 -9.30 -0.11
CA LYS A 75 -8.11 -8.31 -0.86
C LYS A 75 -7.21 -7.28 -1.55
N ALA A 76 -6.22 -6.73 -0.85
CA ALA A 76 -5.28 -5.78 -1.42
C ALA A 76 -4.49 -6.39 -2.57
N LYS A 77 -4.02 -7.64 -2.41
CA LYS A 77 -3.37 -8.42 -3.47
C LYS A 77 -4.29 -8.59 -4.69
N ALA A 78 -5.54 -9.02 -4.50
CA ALA A 78 -6.49 -9.19 -5.59
C ALA A 78 -6.72 -7.86 -6.36
N ASN A 79 -6.88 -6.76 -5.63
CA ASN A 79 -6.99 -5.43 -6.23
C ASN A 79 -5.75 -5.04 -7.02
N ALA A 80 -4.55 -5.47 -6.59
CA ALA A 80 -3.28 -5.22 -7.27
C ALA A 80 -3.07 -6.07 -8.54
N PHE A 81 -3.67 -7.26 -8.62
CA PHE A 81 -3.59 -8.14 -9.81
C PHE A 81 -4.63 -7.82 -10.90
N LEU A 82 -5.71 -7.13 -10.56
CA LEU A 82 -6.70 -6.64 -11.54
C LEU A 82 -6.18 -5.43 -12.34
N ILE A 83 -4.87 -5.21 -12.33
CA ILE A 83 -4.22 -3.97 -12.70
C ILE A 83 -3.33 -4.15 -13.91
#